data_AF-A0A7K6T324-F1
#
_entry.id   AF-A0A7K6T324-F1
#
_cell.length_a   1.000
_cell.length_b   1.000
_cell.length_c   1.000
_cell.angle_alpha   90.00
_cell.angle_beta   90.00
_cell.angle_gamma   90.00
#
_symmetry.space_group_name_H-M   'P 1'
#
loop_
_entity.id
_entity.type
_entity.pdbx_description
1 polymer ?
#
loop_
_entity_poly.entity_id
_entity_poly.type
_entity_poly.pdbx_seq_one_letter_code
_entity_poly.pdbx_strand_id
1 'polypeptide(L)' 'LALIDVEGFDPNDVIVMVKDGKVKVLAEHEEERTTARGKEYNYRNITKQISLPLGVSEDEVTYSL' A
#
# COMPACT_ATOMS: atom_id res chain seq x y z
N LEU A 1 -8.63 15.00 0.72
CA LEU A 1 -8.75 13.55 0.91
C LEU A 1 -8.20 12.87 -0.32
N ALA A 2 -7.29 11.91 -0.16
CA ALA A 2 -6.80 11.06 -1.24
C ALA A 2 -7.17 9.61 -0.91
N LEU A 3 -7.60 8.85 -1.92
CA LEU A 3 -7.95 7.44 -1.79
C LEU A 3 -6.99 6.62 -2.63
N ILE A 4 -6.47 5.54 -2.06
CA ILE A 4 -5.61 4.59 -2.75
C ILE A 4 -6.28 3.23 -2.61
N ASP A 5 -6.55 2.62 -3.75
CA ASP A 5 -7.10 1.27 -3.80
C ASP A 5 -6.00 0.26 -3.43
N VAL A 6 -6.23 -0.45 -2.33
CA VAL A 6 -5.39 -1.55 -1.81
C VAL A 6 -6.21 -2.83 -1.70
N GLU A 7 -7.31 -2.95 -2.46
CA GLU A 7 -8.15 -4.14 -2.45
C GLU A 7 -7.31 -5.39 -2.76
N GLY A 8 -7.53 -6.41 -1.94
CA GLY A 8 -6.83 -7.68 -2.03
C GLY A 8 -5.57 -7.75 -1.20
N PHE A 9 -4.93 -6.66 -0.78
CA PHE A 9 -3.77 -6.74 0.11
C PHE A 9 -4.22 -6.99 1.57
N ASP A 10 -3.43 -7.74 2.34
CA ASP A 10 -3.62 -7.78 3.79
C ASP A 10 -3.27 -6.38 4.35
N PRO A 11 -4.07 -5.79 5.26
CA PRO A 11 -3.75 -4.50 5.86
C PRO A 11 -2.35 -4.44 6.50
N ASN A 12 -1.83 -5.56 6.99
CA ASN A 12 -0.49 -5.66 7.57
C ASN A 12 0.63 -5.62 6.52
N ASP A 13 0.32 -5.92 5.25
CA ASP A 13 1.25 -5.82 4.13
C ASP A 13 1.32 -4.38 3.57
N VAL A 14 0.45 -3.47 4.03
CA VAL A 14 0.41 -2.08 3.59
C VAL A 14 1.32 -1.19 4.43
N ILE A 15 2.30 -0.58 3.79
CA ILE A 15 3.25 0.35 4.40
C ILE A 15 2.97 1.76 3.88
N VAL A 16 2.64 2.67 4.80
CA VAL A 16 2.49 4.10 4.53
C VAL A 16 3.71 4.83 5.10
N MET A 17 4.40 5.60 4.24
CA MET A 17 5.53 6.44 4.62
C MET A 17 5.21 7.90 4.28
N VAL A 18 5.44 8.78 5.24
CA VAL A 18 5.33 10.24 5.07
C VAL A 18 6.73 10.82 5.21
N LYS A 19 7.24 11.43 4.14
CA LYS A 19 8.58 12.03 4.11
C LYS A 19 8.76 12.96 2.91
N ASP A 20 9.53 14.02 3.09
CA ASP A 20 9.92 14.99 2.06
C ASP A 20 8.71 15.61 1.35
N GLY A 21 7.66 15.93 2.11
CA GLY A 21 6.41 16.49 1.61
C GLY A 21 5.59 15.51 0.77
N LYS A 22 5.78 14.20 0.94
CA LYS A 22 5.13 13.15 0.15
C LYS A 22 4.60 12.03 1.04
N VAL A 23 3.48 11.46 0.62
CA VAL A 23 2.95 10.20 1.13
C VAL A 23 3.24 9.12 0.10
N LYS A 24 3.93 8.06 0.50
CA LYS A 24 4.20 6.88 -0.30
C LYS A 24 3.48 5.68 0.32
N VAL A 25 2.70 4.98 -0.49
CA VAL A 25 2.01 3.75 -0.10
C VAL A 25 2.62 2.59 -0.88
N LEU A 26 3.04 1.57 -0.15
CA LEU A 26 3.58 0.32 -0.65
C LEU A 26 2.70 -0.81 -0.15
N ALA A 27 2.41 -1.80 -0.97
CA ALA A 27 1.96 -3.10 -0.48
C ALA A 27 2.48 -4.20 -1.39
N GLU A 28 2.82 -5.33 -0.80
CA GLU A 28 3.37 -6.49 -1.47
C GLU A 28 2.75 -7.73 -0.85
N HIS A 29 2.23 -8.63 -1.68
CA HIS A 29 1.56 -9.82 -1.19
C HIS A 29 1.88 -11.00 -2.08
N GLU A 30 2.28 -12.11 -1.45
CA GLU A 30 2.55 -13.39 -2.08
C GLU A 30 1.63 -14.44 -1.49
N GLU A 31 0.98 -15.21 -2.36
CA GLU A 31 0.11 -16.32 -1.96
C GLU A 31 0.49 -17.58 -2.74
N GLU A 32 0.79 -18.65 -2.00
CA GLU A 32 0.90 -20.00 -2.54
C GLU A 32 -0.41 -20.76 -2.28
N ARG A 33 -1.04 -21.28 -3.33
CA ARG A 33 -2.21 -22.14 -3.24
C ARG A 33 -1.89 -23.52 -3.78
N THR A 34 -2.18 -24.58 -3.01
CA THR A 34 -2.14 -25.95 -3.52
C THR A 34 -3.49 -26.31 -4.12
N THR A 35 -3.52 -26.66 -5.41
CA THR A 35 -4.71 -27.12 -6.13
C THR A 35 -4.56 -28.58 -6.54
N ALA A 36 -5.64 -29.19 -7.04
CA ALA A 36 -5.60 -30.56 -7.57
C ALA A 36 -4.65 -30.72 -8.79
N ARG A 37 -4.23 -29.62 -9.42
CA ARG A 37 -3.34 -29.60 -10.59
C ARG A 37 -1.87 -29.27 -10.24
N GLY A 38 -1.59 -28.87 -9.00
CA GLY A 38 -0.25 -28.47 -8.57
C GLY A 38 -0.26 -27.25 -7.65
N LYS A 39 0.90 -26.62 -7.48
CA LYS A 39 1.06 -25.37 -6.73
C LYS A 39 0.88 -24.17 -7.65
N GLU A 40 0.07 -23.20 -7.23
CA GLU A 40 -0.12 -21.92 -7.88
C GLU A 40 0.50 -20.82 -7.01
N TYR A 41 1.24 -19.92 -7.64
CA TYR A 41 1.92 -18.80 -7.01
C TYR A 41 1.31 -17.50 -7.54
N ASN A 42 0.78 -16.68 -6.65
CA ASN A 42 0.26 -15.37 -6.98
C ASN A 42 1.06 -14.31 -6.25
N TYR A 43 1.60 -13.38 -7.02
CA TYR A 43 2.37 -12.26 -6.50
C TYR A 43 1.75 -10.97 -7.01
N ARG A 44 1.53 -10.01 -6.11
CA ARG A 44 1.04 -8.67 -6.42
C ARG A 44 1.80 -7.63 -5.61
N ASN A 45 2.02 -6.46 -6.21
CA ASN A 45 2.53 -5.30 -5.51
C ASN A 45 1.87 -4.01 -6.00
N ILE A 46 1.89 -2.99 -5.15
CA ILE A 46 1.50 -1.63 -5.49
C ILE A 46 2.53 -0.65 -4.92
N THR A 47 2.83 0.38 -5.71
CA THR A 47 3.55 1.57 -5.24
C THR A 47 2.81 2.80 -5.73
N LYS A 48 2.34 3.63 -4.80
CA LYS A 48 1.71 4.92 -5.10
C LYS A 48 2.38 6.01 -4.29
N GLN A 49 2.42 7.21 -4.87
CA GLN A 49 3.01 8.38 -4.23
C GLN A 49 2.17 9.61 -4.53
N ILE A 50 1.95 10.43 -3.50
CA ILE A 50 1.15 11.65 -3.58
C ILE A 50 1.94 12.76 -2.88
N SER A 51 1.99 13.94 -3.49
CA SER A 51 2.58 15.12 -2.86
C SER A 51 1.60 15.75 -1.89
N LEU A 52 2.08 16.17 -0.73
CA LEU A 52 1.31 16.98 0.20
C LEU A 52 1.08 18.38 -0.38
N PRO A 53 -0.07 19.02 -0.10
CA PRO A 53 -0.27 20.43 -0.39
C PRO A 53 0.77 21.30 0.32
N LEU A 54 1.09 22.46 -0.24
CA LEU A 54 2.01 23.41 0.38
C LEU A 54 1.48 23.85 1.76
N GLY A 55 2.36 23.86 2.75
CA GLY A 55 2.04 24.30 4.11
C GLY A 55 1.40 23.25 5.02
N VAL A 56 1.14 22.03 4.52
CA VAL A 56 0.72 20.90 5.35
C VAL A 56 1.95 20.26 6.00
N SER A 57 1.90 20.06 7.32
CA SER A 57 2.98 19.37 8.03
C SER A 57 2.88 17.85 7.85
N GLU A 58 4.02 17.16 7.83
CA GLU A 58 4.06 15.70 7.75
C GLU A 58 3.40 15.05 8.99
N ASP A 59 3.53 15.68 10.16
CA ASP A 59 2.94 15.21 11.43
C ASP A 59 1.41 15.33 11.46
N GLU A 60 0.82 16.12 10.56
CA GLU A 60 -0.65 16.28 10.43
C GLU A 60 -1.28 15.19 9.54
N VAL A 61 -0.45 14.37 8.88
CA VAL A 61 -0.93 13.31 8.01
C VAL A 61 -1.47 12.16 8.86
N THR A 62 -2.75 11.85 8.65
CA THR A 62 -3.41 10.69 9.21
C THR A 62 -3.83 9.74 8.10
N TYR A 63 -3.88 8.45 8.40
CA TYR A 63 -4.35 7.42 7.48
C TYR A 63 -5.17 6.37 8.23
N SER A 64 -6.03 5.69 7.49
CA SER A 64 -6.83 4.57 7.93
C SER A 64 -6.95 3.58 6.78
N LEU A 65 -7.01 2.30 7.11
CA LEU A 65 -7.21 1.20 6.19
C LEU A 65 -8.62 0.63 6.40
#